data_AF-A0A915IQY8-F1
#
_entry.id   AF-A0A915IQY8-F1
#
_cell.length_a   1.000
_cell.length_b   1.000
_cell.length_c   1.000
_cell.angle_alpha   90.00
_cell.angle_beta   90.00
_cell.angle_gamma   90.00
#
_symmetry.space_group_name_H-M   'P 1'
#
loop_
_entity.id
_entity.type
_entity.pdbx_description
1 polymer ?
#
loop_
_entity_poly.entity_id
_entity_poly.type
_entity_poly.pdbx_seq_one_letter_code
_entity_poly.pdbx_strand_id
1 'polypeptide(L)'
;VVLKVLSPHIRTYDPFAPEIQNLLRVTNLRINFTKLHTLGDNLLDNRPEISEKYYYAIYDMIVRGSCSCYGHAEHCIPFEGDGVSFVTNTRADMVHGRCQCTHHTKGMNCKECEDFYNDVPWRPAVDREINACKPCQCSGHATRCHFDKSVYEASGFVSGGVCDDCQHNTMGKNCEQCKPYFYREPGRQIDDPHGCQ
;
A
#
# COMPACT_ATOMS: atom_id res chain seq x y z
N VAL A 1 -3.15 18.56 -25.98
CA VAL A 1 -2.54 19.03 -24.72
C VAL A 1 -1.84 17.86 -24.06
N VAL A 2 -0.63 18.02 -23.54
CA VAL A 2 0.08 16.97 -22.79
C VAL A 2 0.45 17.52 -21.41
N LEU A 3 0.04 16.81 -20.37
CA LEU A 3 0.41 17.11 -18.99
C LEU A 3 1.29 15.98 -18.48
N LYS A 4 2.46 16.32 -17.94
CA LYS A 4 3.30 15.40 -17.17
C LYS A 4 3.24 15.83 -15.71
N VAL A 5 2.85 14.90 -14.84
CA VAL A 5 2.71 15.17 -13.40
C VAL A 5 4.06 15.58 -12.79
N LEU A 6 5.12 14.85 -13.14
CA LEU A 6 6.48 15.20 -12.76
C LEU A 6 7.18 15.90 -13.93
N SER A 7 7.66 17.11 -13.68
CA SER A 7 8.47 17.84 -14.65
C SER A 7 9.77 17.07 -14.91
N PRO A 8 10.17 16.85 -16.17
CA PRO A 8 11.42 16.17 -16.51
C PRO A 8 12.66 16.94 -16.04
N HIS A 9 12.51 18.21 -15.65
CA HIS A 9 13.60 19.05 -15.15
C HIS A 9 13.82 18.92 -13.64
N ILE A 10 12.94 18.24 -12.91
CA ILE A 10 13.09 18.01 -11.47
C ILE A 10 13.68 16.62 -11.27
N ARG A 11 14.88 16.56 -10.69
CA ARG A 11 15.49 15.28 -10.28
C ARG A 11 14.76 14.74 -9.07
N THR A 12 14.12 13.59 -9.22
CA THR A 12 13.50 12.85 -8.11
C THR A 12 14.49 11.84 -7.56
N TYR A 13 15.05 12.11 -6.38
CA TYR A 13 15.99 11.20 -5.71
C TYR A 13 15.27 10.08 -4.97
N ASP A 14 14.12 10.39 -4.35
CA ASP A 14 13.27 9.42 -3.67
C ASP A 14 11.86 9.45 -4.30
N PRO A 15 11.44 8.40 -5.04
CA PRO A 15 10.11 8.34 -5.62
C PRO A 15 9.00 8.14 -4.58
N PHE A 16 9.35 7.72 -3.35
CA PHE A 16 8.41 7.51 -2.25
C PHE A 16 8.28 8.71 -1.31
N ALA A 17 9.04 9.78 -1.55
CA ALA A 17 8.92 11.03 -0.82
C ALA A 17 7.45 11.54 -0.83
N PRO A 18 6.91 12.02 0.29
CA PRO A 18 5.51 12.42 0.40
C PRO A 18 5.08 13.43 -0.67
N GLU A 19 5.95 14.36 -1.04
CA GLU A 19 5.67 15.41 -2.03
C GLU A 19 5.49 14.82 -3.43
N ILE A 20 6.29 13.81 -3.80
CA ILE A 20 6.22 13.12 -5.09
C ILE A 20 4.99 12.20 -5.13
N GLN A 21 4.78 11.44 -4.06
CA GLN A 21 3.64 10.54 -3.93
C GLN A 21 2.29 11.26 -4.00
N ASN A 22 2.18 12.44 -3.37
CA ASN A 22 0.97 13.26 -3.40
C ASN A 22 0.64 13.79 -4.80
N LEU A 23 1.63 13.96 -5.67
CA LEU A 23 1.41 14.36 -7.07
C LEU A 23 0.99 13.18 -7.95
N LEU A 24 1.58 12.00 -7.74
CA LEU A 24 1.36 10.82 -8.57
C LEU A 24 0.06 10.07 -8.26
N ARG A 25 -0.41 10.13 -7.01
CA ARG A 25 -1.63 9.42 -6.59
C ARG A 25 -2.87 10.10 -7.15
N VAL A 26 -3.67 9.34 -7.90
CA VAL A 26 -4.92 9.80 -8.48
C VAL A 26 -6.01 8.74 -8.30
N THR A 27 -7.18 9.18 -7.85
CA THR A 27 -8.42 8.37 -7.84
C THR A 27 -9.47 8.94 -8.78
N ASN A 28 -9.47 10.26 -8.94
CA ASN A 28 -10.42 11.00 -9.76
C ASN A 28 -9.67 12.03 -10.59
N LEU A 29 -9.91 12.06 -11.90
CA LEU A 29 -9.39 13.08 -12.81
C LEU A 29 -10.55 14.01 -13.20
N ARG A 30 -10.35 15.32 -13.07
CA ARG A 30 -11.31 16.34 -13.53
C ARG A 30 -10.61 17.28 -14.49
N ILE A 31 -11.16 17.45 -15.69
CA ILE A 31 -10.73 18.45 -16.66
C ILE A 31 -11.80 19.54 -16.69
N ASN A 32 -11.40 20.78 -16.42
CA ASN A 32 -12.30 21.92 -16.40
C ASN A 32 -11.96 22.86 -17.57
N PHE A 33 -12.86 22.99 -18.54
CA PHE A 33 -12.70 23.90 -19.66
C PHE A 33 -13.31 25.26 -19.30
N THR A 34 -12.47 26.27 -19.12
CA THR A 34 -12.89 27.57 -18.58
C THR A 34 -13.08 28.65 -19.65
N LYS A 35 -12.46 28.53 -20.83
CA LYS A 35 -12.52 29.53 -21.88
C LYS A 35 -12.32 28.94 -23.28
N LEU A 36 -13.19 29.35 -24.21
CA LEU A 36 -13.06 29.07 -25.64
C LEU A 36 -12.13 30.11 -26.30
N HIS A 37 -11.34 29.67 -27.28
CA HIS A 37 -10.61 30.57 -28.16
C HIS A 37 -11.54 31.11 -29.23
N THR A 38 -11.80 32.43 -29.20
CA THR A 38 -12.78 33.08 -30.07
C THR A 38 -12.18 33.66 -31.36
N LEU A 39 -10.86 33.56 -31.54
CA LEU A 39 -10.13 34.03 -32.73
C LEU A 39 -10.43 35.49 -33.15
N GLY A 40 -10.89 36.33 -32.22
CA GLY A 40 -11.23 37.73 -32.45
C GLY A 40 -12.73 38.02 -32.53
N ASP A 41 -13.58 36.99 -32.66
CA ASP A 41 -15.03 37.17 -32.66
C ASP A 41 -15.52 37.49 -31.24
N ASN A 42 -16.53 38.36 -31.21
CA ASN A 42 -17.19 38.76 -29.98
C ASN A 42 -18.31 37.76 -29.68
N LEU A 43 -18.18 36.99 -28.59
CA LEU A 43 -19.22 36.05 -28.15
C LEU A 43 -20.52 36.74 -27.69
N LEU A 44 -20.53 38.07 -27.60
CA LEU A 44 -21.75 38.87 -27.38
C LEU A 44 -22.53 39.13 -28.68
N ASP A 45 -21.98 38.77 -29.84
CA ASP A 45 -22.69 38.78 -31.12
C ASP A 45 -23.57 37.52 -31.22
N ASN A 46 -24.89 37.73 -31.16
CA ASN A 46 -25.91 36.67 -31.08
C ASN A 46 -26.20 36.01 -32.44
N ARG A 47 -25.39 36.25 -33.48
CA ARG A 47 -25.54 35.58 -34.76
C ARG A 47 -25.29 34.06 -34.61
N PRO A 48 -26.20 33.20 -35.06
CA PRO A 48 -26.08 31.74 -34.90
C PRO A 48 -24.82 31.18 -35.58
N GLU A 49 -24.35 31.81 -36.65
CA GLU A 49 -23.13 31.41 -37.35
C GLU A 49 -21.85 31.59 -36.52
N ILE A 50 -21.90 32.36 -35.44
CA ILE A 50 -20.78 32.58 -34.51
C ILE A 50 -20.83 31.53 -33.40
N SER A 51 -22.00 31.32 -32.78
CA SER A 51 -22.15 30.38 -31.67
C SER A 51 -21.95 28.92 -32.09
N GLU A 52 -22.33 28.54 -33.32
CA GLU A 52 -22.20 27.17 -33.84
C GLU A 52 -20.74 26.71 -34.06
N LYS A 53 -19.77 27.64 -34.07
CA LYS A 53 -18.36 27.34 -34.36
C LYS A 53 -17.51 27.09 -33.12
N TYR A 54 -17.94 27.55 -31.94
CA TYR A 54 -17.14 27.49 -30.71
C TYR A 54 -17.66 26.45 -29.73
N TYR A 55 -17.04 25.28 -29.74
CA TYR A 55 -17.32 24.21 -28.80
C TYR A 55 -16.03 23.48 -28.42
N TYR A 56 -16.07 22.75 -27.31
CA TYR A 56 -15.00 21.84 -26.94
C TYR A 56 -15.26 20.49 -27.59
N ALA A 57 -14.26 19.92 -28.24
CA ALA A 57 -14.28 18.55 -28.75
C ALA A 57 -12.99 17.84 -28.36
N ILE A 58 -13.11 16.57 -27.96
CA ILE A 58 -12.00 15.69 -27.61
C ILE A 58 -12.13 14.45 -28.47
N TYR A 59 -11.14 14.20 -29.33
CA TYR A 59 -11.12 13.01 -30.16
C TYR A 59 -10.65 11.77 -29.38
N ASP A 60 -9.58 11.92 -28.60
CA ASP A 60 -9.00 10.86 -27.79
C ASP A 60 -8.40 11.44 -26.50
N MET A 61 -8.39 10.62 -25.44
CA MET A 61 -7.80 10.94 -24.15
C MET A 61 -7.15 9.68 -23.56
N ILE A 62 -5.83 9.73 -23.44
CA ILE A 62 -5.05 8.64 -22.84
C ILE A 62 -4.51 9.09 -21.49
N VAL A 63 -4.89 8.38 -20.44
CA VAL A 63 -4.31 8.53 -19.11
C VAL A 63 -3.33 7.39 -18.89
N ARG A 64 -2.03 7.71 -18.87
CA ARG A 64 -0.99 6.71 -18.59
C ARG A 64 -0.72 6.66 -17.09
N GLY A 65 -0.76 5.46 -16.53
CA GLY A 65 -0.48 5.22 -15.12
C GLY A 65 -0.35 3.72 -14.85
N SER A 66 -0.11 3.39 -13.60
CA SER A 66 -0.05 2.02 -13.09
C SER A 66 -0.74 1.97 -11.73
N CYS A 67 -1.06 0.77 -11.27
CA CYS A 67 -1.39 0.56 -9.87
C CYS A 67 -0.14 0.81 -9.00
N SER A 68 -0.35 1.30 -7.77
CA SER A 68 0.72 1.67 -6.84
C SER A 68 0.80 0.66 -5.70
N CYS A 69 1.77 -0.25 -5.76
CA CYS A 69 1.94 -1.33 -4.77
C CYS A 69 3.20 -1.18 -3.90
N TYR A 70 3.84 -0.01 -3.93
CA TYR A 70 5.08 0.29 -3.18
C TYR A 70 6.21 -0.73 -3.39
N GLY A 71 6.25 -1.38 -4.56
CA GLY A 71 7.23 -2.41 -4.88
C GLY A 71 6.98 -3.78 -4.24
N HIS A 72 5.84 -3.98 -3.56
CA HIS A 72 5.45 -5.28 -2.98
C HIS A 72 4.46 -6.07 -3.83
N ALA A 73 4.30 -5.73 -5.11
CA ALA A 73 3.56 -6.56 -6.05
C ALA A 73 4.09 -6.33 -7.47
N GLU A 74 4.15 -7.40 -8.26
CA GLU A 74 4.46 -7.34 -9.69
C GLU A 74 3.19 -7.14 -10.54
N HIS A 75 2.05 -7.62 -10.03
CA HIS A 75 0.79 -7.62 -10.77
C HIS A 75 -0.36 -7.06 -9.94
N CYS A 76 -1.33 -6.51 -10.65
CA CYS A 76 -2.59 -6.07 -10.08
C CYS A 76 -3.74 -6.89 -10.65
N ILE A 77 -4.66 -7.27 -9.78
CA ILE A 77 -5.74 -8.21 -10.05
C ILE A 77 -7.10 -7.52 -9.91
N PRO A 78 -8.15 -8.03 -10.59
CA PRO A 78 -9.51 -7.54 -10.44
C PRO A 78 -10.01 -7.58 -8.99
N PHE A 79 -11.04 -6.79 -8.68
CA PHE A 79 -11.70 -6.82 -7.38
C PHE A 79 -12.69 -7.99 -7.29
N GLU A 80 -12.36 -9.04 -6.55
CA GLU A 80 -13.34 -10.05 -6.14
C GLU A 80 -14.34 -9.41 -5.17
N GLY A 81 -15.58 -9.20 -5.61
CA GLY A 81 -16.65 -8.67 -4.74
C GLY A 81 -17.77 -7.89 -5.44
N ASP A 82 -17.57 -7.38 -6.65
CA ASP A 82 -18.55 -6.46 -7.26
C ASP A 82 -19.74 -7.16 -7.94
N GLY A 83 -19.93 -8.47 -7.79
CA GLY A 83 -20.99 -9.20 -8.51
C GLY A 83 -20.85 -9.13 -10.04
N VAL A 84 -19.85 -8.40 -10.55
CA VAL A 84 -19.32 -8.44 -11.90
C VAL A 84 -18.43 -9.69 -12.02
N SER A 85 -18.99 -10.84 -11.70
CA SER A 85 -18.71 -12.05 -12.46
C SER A 85 -19.42 -11.89 -13.81
N PHE A 86 -18.98 -10.89 -14.58
CA PHE A 86 -19.56 -10.56 -15.86
C PHE A 86 -18.46 -10.16 -16.82
N VAL A 87 -18.34 -11.03 -17.81
CA VAL A 87 -17.77 -10.82 -19.15
C VAL A 87 -16.26 -11.02 -19.24
N THR A 88 -15.86 -12.26 -19.53
CA THR A 88 -15.27 -12.74 -20.81
C THR A 88 -14.67 -11.73 -21.81
N ASN A 89 -14.20 -10.57 -21.36
CA ASN A 89 -13.57 -9.55 -22.17
C ASN A 89 -12.74 -8.59 -21.30
N THR A 90 -11.89 -9.14 -20.42
CA THR A 90 -10.75 -8.38 -19.92
C THR A 90 -9.93 -7.99 -21.15
N ARG A 91 -10.09 -6.74 -21.60
CA ARG A 91 -9.17 -6.17 -22.58
C ARG A 91 -7.77 -6.38 -22.04
N ALA A 92 -6.87 -6.92 -22.86
CA ALA A 92 -5.49 -7.21 -22.45
C ALA A 92 -4.77 -5.98 -21.85
N ASP A 93 -5.22 -4.78 -22.20
CA ASP A 93 -4.64 -3.51 -21.78
C ASP A 93 -5.30 -2.87 -20.54
N MET A 94 -6.21 -3.57 -19.84
CA MET A 94 -6.88 -3.02 -18.65
C MET A 94 -5.94 -2.98 -17.43
N VAL A 95 -5.80 -1.81 -16.80
CA VAL A 95 -5.07 -1.66 -15.54
C VAL A 95 -6.00 -1.98 -14.37
N HIS A 96 -5.71 -3.04 -13.64
CA HIS A 96 -6.45 -3.41 -12.43
C HIS A 96 -6.00 -2.61 -11.20
N GLY A 97 -6.88 -2.47 -10.20
CA GLY A 97 -6.69 -1.55 -9.07
C GLY A 97 -6.30 -2.18 -7.73
N ARG A 98 -6.21 -3.52 -7.63
CA ARG A 98 -5.80 -4.21 -6.39
C ARG A 98 -4.48 -4.90 -6.61
N CYS A 99 -3.51 -4.63 -5.76
CA CYS A 99 -2.21 -5.30 -5.80
C CYS A 99 -2.32 -6.77 -5.35
N GLN A 100 -1.64 -7.66 -6.08
CA GLN A 100 -1.38 -9.02 -5.59
C GLN A 100 -0.13 -8.97 -4.71
N CYS A 101 -0.34 -8.62 -3.44
CA CYS A 101 0.75 -8.34 -2.51
C CYS A 101 1.66 -9.57 -2.26
N THR A 102 2.94 -9.29 -2.12
CA THR A 102 4.00 -10.22 -1.72
C THR A 102 4.72 -9.67 -0.48
N HIS A 103 5.87 -10.23 -0.12
CA HIS A 103 6.74 -9.69 0.94
C HIS A 103 6.04 -9.57 2.32
N HIS A 104 5.04 -10.41 2.58
CA HIS A 104 4.20 -10.39 3.77
C HIS A 104 3.50 -9.04 4.00
N THR A 105 3.07 -8.41 2.92
CA THR A 105 2.27 -7.18 2.95
C THR A 105 0.83 -7.45 2.55
N LYS A 106 -0.09 -6.60 3.00
CA LYS A 106 -1.52 -6.71 2.73
C LYS A 106 -2.17 -5.35 2.48
N GLY A 107 -3.46 -5.41 2.13
CA GLY A 107 -4.29 -4.26 1.77
C GLY A 107 -4.27 -3.98 0.26
N MET A 108 -5.14 -3.07 -0.19
CA MET A 108 -5.34 -2.78 -1.62
C MET A 108 -4.05 -2.39 -2.37
N ASN A 109 -3.13 -1.73 -1.67
CA ASN A 109 -1.87 -1.21 -2.19
C ASN A 109 -0.65 -1.77 -1.46
N CYS A 110 -0.77 -2.84 -0.67
CA CYS A 110 0.37 -3.42 0.08
C CYS A 110 1.03 -2.46 1.08
N LYS A 111 0.23 -1.58 1.73
CA LYS A 111 0.71 -0.52 2.63
C LYS A 111 0.79 -0.93 4.11
N GLU A 112 0.49 -2.19 4.40
CA GLU A 112 0.40 -2.76 5.74
C GLU A 112 1.10 -4.12 5.73
N CYS A 113 1.67 -4.54 6.86
CA CYS A 113 2.17 -5.91 7.02
C CYS A 113 1.02 -6.89 7.26
N GLU A 114 1.19 -8.13 6.83
CA GLU A 114 0.31 -9.24 7.20
C GLU A 114 0.22 -9.40 8.72
N ASP A 115 -0.88 -9.99 9.19
CA ASP A 115 -1.01 -10.30 10.61
C ASP A 115 0.14 -11.21 11.04
N PHE A 116 0.68 -10.96 12.24
CA PHE A 116 1.87 -11.64 12.78
C PHE A 116 3.22 -11.26 12.15
N TYR A 117 3.26 -10.43 11.10
CA TYR A 117 4.50 -9.95 10.46
C TYR A 117 4.93 -8.55 10.89
N ASN A 118 4.76 -8.23 12.18
CA ASN A 118 5.00 -6.89 12.74
C ASN A 118 6.32 -6.74 13.51
N ASP A 119 7.35 -7.54 13.19
CA ASP A 119 8.65 -7.45 13.89
C ASP A 119 9.50 -6.23 13.48
N VAL A 120 9.24 -5.68 12.30
CA VAL A 120 9.92 -4.49 11.77
C VAL A 120 8.89 -3.51 11.21
N PRO A 121 9.19 -2.19 11.14
CA PRO A 121 8.25 -1.25 10.56
C PRO A 121 8.10 -1.50 9.06
N TRP A 122 6.87 -1.39 8.55
CA TRP A 122 6.60 -1.43 7.11
C TRP A 122 7.38 -0.34 6.37
N ARG A 123 7.97 -0.68 5.23
CA ARG A 123 8.68 0.25 4.33
C ARG A 123 8.51 -0.22 2.89
N PRO A 124 8.46 0.71 1.91
CA PRO A 124 8.41 0.35 0.49
C PRO A 124 9.64 -0.46 0.07
N ALA A 125 9.50 -1.30 -0.94
CA ALA A 125 10.65 -1.93 -1.58
C ALA A 125 11.38 -0.91 -2.48
N VAL A 126 12.69 -0.76 -2.29
CA VAL A 126 13.52 0.24 -2.99
C VAL A 126 14.78 -0.43 -3.52
N ASP A 127 15.01 -0.36 -4.82
CA ASP A 127 16.17 -0.93 -5.51
C ASP A 127 16.45 -2.40 -5.15
N ARG A 128 17.42 -2.65 -4.27
CA ARG A 128 17.82 -3.99 -3.78
C ARG A 128 17.25 -4.32 -2.40
N GLU A 129 16.69 -3.33 -1.71
CA GLU A 129 16.06 -3.51 -0.40
C GLU A 129 14.60 -3.91 -0.59
N ILE A 130 14.33 -5.20 -0.39
CA ILE A 130 12.99 -5.79 -0.52
C ILE A 130 12.03 -5.24 0.55
N ASN A 131 12.57 -4.92 1.74
CA ASN A 131 11.80 -4.43 2.89
C ASN A 131 10.56 -5.27 3.22
N ALA A 132 10.70 -6.60 3.10
CA ALA A 132 9.65 -7.51 3.49
C ALA A 132 9.35 -7.42 4.99
N CYS A 133 8.07 -7.53 5.33
CA CYS A 133 7.63 -7.62 6.71
C CYS A 133 8.14 -8.91 7.34
N LYS A 134 8.48 -8.88 8.63
CA LYS A 134 9.11 -9.99 9.34
C LYS A 134 8.18 -10.58 10.40
N PRO A 135 8.09 -11.92 10.51
CA PRO A 135 7.26 -12.58 11.50
C PRO A 135 7.76 -12.27 12.91
N CYS A 136 6.83 -12.09 13.84
CA CYS A 136 7.14 -11.94 15.25
C CYS A 136 7.60 -13.27 15.86
N GLN A 137 8.53 -13.19 16.81
CA GLN A 137 9.01 -14.35 17.55
C GLN A 137 8.22 -14.49 18.85
N CYS A 138 7.12 -15.25 18.81
CA CYS A 138 6.27 -15.49 19.98
C CYS A 138 6.41 -16.89 20.59
N SER A 139 7.49 -17.60 20.25
CA SER A 139 7.78 -18.94 20.78
C SER A 139 6.61 -19.93 20.61
N GLY A 140 5.77 -19.77 19.58
CA GLY A 140 4.57 -20.62 19.37
C GLY A 140 3.41 -20.36 20.34
N HIS A 141 3.50 -19.33 21.20
CA HIS A 141 2.51 -19.04 22.24
C HIS A 141 1.58 -17.86 21.94
N ALA A 142 1.73 -17.21 20.78
CA ALA A 142 0.79 -16.21 20.30
C ALA A 142 0.69 -16.26 18.78
N THR A 143 -0.47 -15.86 18.25
CA THR A 143 -0.72 -15.73 16.80
C THR A 143 -0.86 -14.28 16.36
N ARG A 144 -0.69 -13.34 17.30
CA ARG A 144 -0.82 -11.91 17.08
C ARG A 144 0.34 -11.18 17.75
N CYS A 145 0.76 -10.10 17.12
CA CYS A 145 1.76 -9.20 17.65
C CYS A 145 1.59 -7.83 17.01
N HIS A 146 2.13 -6.81 17.67
CA HIS A 146 2.25 -5.46 17.13
C HIS A 146 3.71 -5.00 17.12
N PHE A 147 3.98 -4.01 16.28
CA PHE A 147 5.27 -3.35 16.25
C PHE A 147 5.35 -2.28 17.34
N ASP A 148 6.38 -2.34 18.18
CA ASP A 148 6.71 -1.30 19.15
C ASP A 148 8.05 -0.62 18.77
N LYS A 149 7.97 0.69 18.56
CA LYS A 149 9.14 1.50 18.15
C LYS A 149 10.21 1.54 19.23
N SER A 150 9.84 1.62 20.50
CA SER A 150 10.80 1.68 21.61
C SER A 150 11.57 0.36 21.76
N VAL A 151 10.89 -0.77 21.53
CA VAL A 151 11.52 -2.10 21.51
C VAL A 151 12.47 -2.22 20.32
N TYR A 152 12.08 -1.71 19.15
CA TYR A 152 12.93 -1.70 17.95
C TYR A 152 14.19 -0.86 18.13
N GLU A 153 14.07 0.33 18.73
CA GLU A 153 15.23 1.19 19.02
C GLU A 153 16.14 0.56 20.09
N ALA A 154 15.56 0.00 21.15
CA ALA A 154 16.31 -0.68 22.21
C ALA A 154 17.05 -1.94 21.71
N SER A 155 16.55 -2.61 20.66
CA SER A 155 17.22 -3.75 20.03
C SER A 155 18.31 -3.34 19.02
N GLY A 156 18.57 -2.04 18.85
CA GLY A 156 19.52 -1.55 17.85
C GLY A 156 18.98 -1.63 16.42
N PHE A 157 17.68 -1.40 16.24
CA PHE A 157 16.97 -1.47 14.95
C PHE A 157 16.96 -2.87 14.33
N VAL A 158 16.82 -3.91 15.17
CA VAL A 158 16.82 -5.32 14.72
C VAL A 158 15.43 -5.94 14.77
N SER A 159 14.74 -5.79 15.90
CA SER A 159 13.43 -6.43 16.19
C SER A 159 12.61 -5.55 17.14
N GLY A 160 11.36 -5.31 16.78
CA GLY A 160 10.39 -4.49 17.51
C GLY A 160 9.06 -5.19 17.74
N GLY A 161 8.94 -6.47 17.37
CA GLY A 161 7.71 -7.23 17.58
C GLY A 161 7.44 -7.47 19.07
N VAL A 162 6.21 -7.24 19.49
CA VAL A 162 5.70 -7.57 20.82
C VAL A 162 4.45 -8.44 20.67
N CYS A 163 4.50 -9.63 21.24
CA CYS A 163 3.43 -10.60 21.18
C CYS A 163 2.23 -10.17 22.02
N ASP A 164 1.05 -10.35 21.44
CA ASP A 164 -0.22 -10.05 22.11
C ASP A 164 -0.84 -11.36 22.61
N ASP A 165 -1.49 -11.31 23.78
CA ASP A 165 -2.26 -12.43 24.33
C ASP A 165 -1.48 -13.75 24.43
N CYS A 166 -0.29 -13.75 25.05
CA CYS A 166 0.50 -14.96 25.29
C CYS A 166 -0.34 -16.07 25.98
N GLN A 167 -0.44 -17.21 25.28
CA GLN A 167 -1.15 -18.43 25.68
C GLN A 167 -0.25 -19.33 26.55
N HIS A 168 -0.73 -20.53 26.89
CA HIS A 168 0.09 -21.58 27.52
C HIS A 168 0.79 -21.15 28.83
N ASN A 169 0.14 -20.27 29.61
CA ASN A 169 0.69 -19.67 30.84
C ASN A 169 2.04 -18.95 30.67
N THR A 170 2.32 -18.48 29.45
CA THR A 170 3.51 -17.69 29.15
C THR A 170 3.26 -16.19 29.19
N MET A 171 4.33 -15.42 29.34
CA MET A 171 4.35 -13.96 29.33
C MET A 171 5.71 -13.47 28.80
N GLY A 172 5.88 -12.15 28.76
CA GLY A 172 7.06 -11.52 28.16
C GLY A 172 6.79 -11.12 26.72
N LYS A 173 7.70 -10.33 26.15
CA LYS A 173 7.50 -9.74 24.82
C LYS A 173 7.44 -10.78 23.70
N ASN A 174 8.08 -11.93 23.91
CA ASN A 174 8.19 -13.04 22.98
C ASN A 174 7.51 -14.31 23.54
N CYS A 175 6.68 -14.15 24.58
CA CYS A 175 6.08 -15.24 25.34
C CYS A 175 7.12 -16.25 25.87
N GLU A 176 8.28 -15.75 26.29
CA GLU A 176 9.46 -16.54 26.64
C GLU A 176 9.58 -16.90 28.13
N GLN A 177 8.70 -16.36 28.97
CA GLN A 177 8.71 -16.51 30.42
C GLN A 177 7.38 -17.11 30.90
N CYS A 178 7.38 -17.78 32.06
CA CYS A 178 6.13 -18.24 32.66
C CYS A 178 5.44 -17.12 33.44
N LYS A 179 4.09 -17.14 33.46
CA LYS A 179 3.26 -16.27 34.30
C LYS A 179 3.60 -16.48 35.78
N PRO A 180 3.29 -15.51 36.67
CA PRO A 180 3.53 -15.70 38.10
C PRO A 180 2.71 -16.91 38.57
N TYR A 181 3.26 -17.67 39.50
CA TYR A 181 2.71 -18.95 40.00
C TYR A 181 2.82 -20.14 39.04
N PHE A 182 3.43 -19.97 37.86
CA PHE A 182 3.83 -21.06 36.96
C PHE A 182 5.36 -21.15 36.89
N TYR A 183 5.89 -22.35 36.73
CA TYR A 183 7.33 -22.60 36.57
C TYR A 183 7.61 -23.38 35.29
N ARG A 184 8.79 -23.12 34.73
CA ARG A 184 9.24 -23.83 33.54
C ARG A 184 9.67 -25.24 33.91
N GLU A 185 9.07 -26.24 33.28
CA GLU A 185 9.49 -27.63 33.47
C GLU A 185 10.92 -27.85 32.91
N PRO A 186 11.86 -28.39 33.72
CA PRO A 186 13.19 -28.70 33.24
C PRO A 186 13.15 -29.70 32.07
N GLY A 187 13.84 -29.36 30.97
CA GLY A 187 13.96 -30.23 29.79
C GLY A 187 12.90 -30.02 28.71
N ARG A 188 11.86 -29.19 28.94
CA ARG A 188 10.91 -28.82 27.89
C ARG A 188 11.41 -27.67 27.01
N GLN A 189 11.11 -27.78 25.72
CA GLN A 189 11.39 -26.73 24.75
C GLN A 189 10.56 -25.48 25.03
N ILE A 190 11.02 -24.34 24.54
CA ILE A 190 10.36 -23.05 24.80
C ILE A 190 9.03 -22.89 24.07
N ASP A 191 8.78 -23.71 23.05
CA ASP A 191 7.56 -23.73 22.24
C ASP A 191 6.55 -24.78 22.70
N ASP A 192 6.84 -25.54 23.76
CA ASP A 192 5.95 -26.56 24.29
C ASP A 192 4.71 -25.90 24.94
N PRO A 193 3.48 -26.21 24.47
CA PRO A 193 2.24 -25.70 25.06
C PRO A 193 2.05 -25.99 26.55
N HIS A 194 2.77 -26.96 27.10
CA HIS A 194 2.72 -27.35 28.51
C HIS A 194 4.04 -27.06 29.25
N GLY A 195 4.87 -26.16 28.70
CA GLY A 195 6.16 -25.77 29.26
C GLY A 195 6.07 -25.04 30.61
N CYS A 196 4.96 -24.37 30.90
CA CYS A 196 4.70 -23.63 32.14
C CYS A 196 3.53 -24.25 32.92
N GLN A 197 3.83 -24.80 34.11
CA GLN A 197 2.87 -25.47 35.01
C GLN A 197 2.93 -24.96 36.45
#